data_AF-A0A120FK14-F1
#
_entry.id   AF-A0A120FK14-F1
#
_cell.length_a   1.000
_cell.length_b   1.000
_cell.length_c   1.000
_cell.angle_alpha   90.00
_cell.angle_beta   90.00
_cell.angle_gamma   90.00
#
_symmetry.space_group_name_H-M   'P 1'
#
loop_
_entity.id
_entity.type
_entity.pdbx_description
1 polymer ?
#
loop_
_entity_poly.entity_id
_entity_poly.type
_entity_poly.pdbx_seq_one_letter_code
_entity_poly.pdbx_strand_id
1 'polypeptide(L)' 'MTATQVPNEAESKDQFFQELAELSERMIAAHGKEFSMGALVLAARFIAENRPFEQTVPATQ' A
#
# COMPACT_ATOMS: atom_id res chain seq x y z
N MET A 1 9.67 -30.80 -3.56
CA MET A 1 9.38 -29.66 -4.45
C MET A 1 7.87 -29.64 -4.67
N THR A 2 7.13 -28.89 -3.86
CA THR A 2 5.67 -28.77 -3.99
C THR A 2 5.30 -27.30 -3.85
N ALA A 3 5.26 -26.59 -4.97
CA ALA A 3 4.65 -25.28 -5.05
C ALA A 3 3.16 -25.50 -5.31
N THR A 4 2.36 -25.49 -4.25
CA THR A 4 0.90 -25.43 -4.37
C THR A 4 0.55 -24.04 -4.88
N GLN A 5 0.41 -23.90 -6.19
CA GLN A 5 -0.07 -22.67 -6.82
C GLN A 5 -1.56 -22.53 -6.52
N VAL A 6 -1.91 -21.51 -5.73
CA VAL A 6 -3.29 -21.02 -5.61
C VAL A 6 -3.43 -19.92 -6.67
N PRO A 7 -4.00 -20.19 -7.85
CA PRO A 7 -4.11 -19.20 -8.94
C PRO A 7 -4.78 -17.89 -8.49
N ASN A 8 -5.77 -17.98 -7.60
CA ASN A 8 -6.46 -16.82 -7.02
C ASN A 8 -5.56 -15.91 -6.17
N GLU A 9 -4.53 -16.45 -5.51
CA GLU A 9 -3.67 -15.63 -4.64
C GLU A 9 -2.65 -14.82 -5.45
N ALA A 10 -2.23 -15.34 -6.60
CA ALA A 10 -1.41 -14.60 -7.55
C ALA A 10 -2.23 -13.48 -8.21
N GLU A 11 -3.43 -13.80 -8.70
CA GLU A 11 -4.33 -12.81 -9.31
C GLU A 11 -4.71 -11.68 -8.34
N SER A 12 -5.00 -12.02 -7.08
CA SER A 12 -5.30 -11.01 -6.06
C SER A 12 -4.10 -10.11 -5.75
N LYS A 13 -2.88 -10.66 -5.70
CA LYS A 13 -1.66 -9.88 -5.49
C LYS A 13 -1.38 -8.94 -6.68
N ASP A 14 -1.53 -9.43 -7.90
CA ASP A 14 -1.35 -8.63 -9.12
C ASP A 14 -2.32 -7.44 -9.17
N GLN A 15 -3.57 -7.62 -8.75
CA GLN A 15 -4.55 -6.52 -8.63
C GLN A 15 -4.07 -5.43 -7.66
N PHE A 16 -3.58 -5.81 -6.48
CA PHE A 16 -3.04 -4.83 -5.53
C PHE A 16 -1.81 -4.10 -6.07
N PHE A 17 -0.94 -4.78 -6.83
CA PHE A 17 0.18 -4.12 -7.50
C PHE A 17 -0.29 -3.12 -8.55
N GLN A 18 -1.32 -3.46 -9.32
CA GLN A 18 -1.89 -2.55 -10.31
C GLN A 18 -2.53 -1.32 -9.65
N GLU A 19 -3.36 -1.51 -8.62
CA GLU A 19 -3.96 -0.40 -7.88
C GLU A 19 -2.90 0.52 -7.24
N LEU A 20 -1.82 -0.06 -6.71
CA LEU A 20 -0.72 0.70 -6.14
C LEU A 20 0.02 1.51 -7.22
N ALA A 21 0.20 0.95 -8.42
CA ALA A 21 0.80 1.64 -9.54
C ALA A 21 -0.07 2.83 -9.99
N GLU A 22 -1.37 2.62 -10.19
CA GLU A 22 -2.32 3.66 -10.57
C GLU A 22 -2.43 4.77 -9.51
N LEU A 23 -2.41 4.40 -8.22
CA LEU A 23 -2.37 5.36 -7.12
C LEU A 23 -1.07 6.17 -7.16
N SER A 24 0.07 5.52 -7.37
CA SER A 24 1.37 6.18 -7.45
C SER A 24 1.38 7.18 -8.60
N GLU A 25 0.89 6.83 -9.79
CA GLU A 25 0.80 7.74 -10.93
C GLU A 25 -0.08 8.96 -10.64
N ARG A 26 -1.23 8.77 -9.97
CA ARG A 26 -2.09 9.88 -9.56
C ARG A 26 -1.40 10.82 -8.57
N MET A 27 -0.65 10.27 -7.60
CA MET A 27 0.12 11.08 -6.66
C MET A 27 1.24 11.85 -7.36
N ILE A 28 1.90 11.23 -8.35
CA ILE A 28 2.97 11.87 -9.14
C ILE A 28 2.39 13.02 -9.96
N ALA A 29 1.24 12.81 -10.61
CA ALA A 29 0.57 13.82 -11.40
C ALA A 29 0.10 15.02 -10.55
N ALA A 30 -0.35 14.78 -9.32
CA ALA A 30 -0.86 15.82 -8.43
C ALA A 30 0.23 16.59 -7.66
N HIS A 31 1.26 15.90 -7.17
CA HIS A 31 2.21 16.45 -6.19
C HIS A 31 3.68 16.22 -6.57
N GLY A 32 3.96 15.53 -7.66
CA GLY A 32 5.31 15.24 -8.14
C GLY A 32 5.88 13.92 -7.63
N LYS A 33 6.96 13.52 -8.30
CA LYS A 33 7.61 12.20 -8.11
C LYS A 33 8.24 12.05 -6.73
N GLU A 34 8.89 13.09 -6.22
CA GLU A 34 9.60 13.05 -4.94
C GLU A 34 8.65 12.86 -3.76
N PHE A 35 7.51 13.57 -3.77
CA PHE A 35 6.45 13.39 -2.78
C PHE A 35 5.90 11.97 -2.79
N SER A 36 5.54 11.47 -3.97
CA SER A 36 4.93 10.15 -4.13
C SER A 36 5.84 9.03 -3.64
N MET A 37 7.13 9.11 -4.00
CA MET A 37 8.13 8.16 -3.53
C MET A 37 8.28 8.19 -2.01
N GLY A 38 8.38 9.39 -1.41
CA GLY A 38 8.48 9.54 0.04
C GLY A 38 7.26 8.99 0.79
N ALA A 39 6.06 9.24 0.29
CA ALA A 39 4.82 8.76 0.89
C ALA A 39 4.72 7.22 0.87
N LEU A 40 5.08 6.58 -0.25
CA LEU A 40 5.07 5.12 -0.37
C LEU A 40 6.14 4.46 0.52
N VAL A 41 7.33 5.05 0.63
CA VAL A 41 8.38 4.59 1.56
C VAL A 41 7.91 4.69 3.01
N LEU A 42 7.22 5.78 3.38
CA LEU A 42 6.63 5.92 4.72
C LEU A 42 5.53 4.89 4.98
N ALA A 43 4.66 4.62 4.00
CA ALA A 43 3.64 3.59 4.12
C ALA A 43 4.25 2.18 4.30
N ALA A 44 5.27 1.85 3.51
CA ALA A 44 6.01 0.59 3.64
C ALA A 44 6.69 0.46 5.01
N ARG A 45 7.29 1.55 5.51
CA ARG A 45 7.88 1.59 6.86
C ARG A 45 6.83 1.36 7.94
N PHE A 46 5.65 1.96 7.82
CA PHE A 46 4.57 1.76 8.79
C PHE A 46 4.10 0.31 8.85
N ILE A 47 3.96 -0.34 7.69
CA ILE A 47 3.66 -1.78 7.59
C ILE A 47 4.75 -2.62 8.26
N ALA A 48 6.03 -2.29 7.99
CA ALA A 48 7.17 -2.98 8.57
C ALA A 48 7.28 -2.79 10.10
N GLU A 49 6.89 -1.63 10.61
CA GLU A 49 6.86 -1.32 12.04
C GLU A 49 5.73 -2.05 12.80
N ASN A 50 4.81 -2.72 12.08
CA ASN A 50 3.66 -3.46 12.64
C ASN A 50 2.84 -2.65 13.65
N ARG A 51 2.85 -1.31 13.54
CA ARG A 51 2.02 -0.46 14.37
C ARG A 51 0.59 -0.54 13.83
N PRO A 52 -0.40 -0.96 14.63
CA PRO A 52 -1.77 -0.88 14.18
C PRO A 52 -2.07 0.58 13.84
N PHE A 53 -2.80 0.79 12.74
CA PHE A 53 -3.50 2.05 12.51
C PHE A 53 -4.52 2.15 13.66
N GLU A 54 -4.08 2.62 14.83
CA GLU A 54 -4.98 3.11 15.85
C GLU A 54 -5.63 4.33 15.21
N GLN A 55 -6.73 4.09 14.49
CA GLN A 55 -7.81 5.06 14.38
C GLN A 55 -8.19 5.37 15.82
N THR A 56 -7.47 6.30 16.42
CA THR A 56 -7.97 7.13 17.49
C THR A 56 -9.09 7.92 16.85
N VAL A 57 -10.25 7.27 16.71
CA VAL A 57 -11.53 7.96 16.69
C VAL A 57 -11.51 8.81 17.97
N PRO A 58 -11.42 10.14 17.88
CA PRO A 58 -11.57 10.94 19.09
C PRO A 58 -12.98 10.65 19.59
N ALA A 59 -13.07 9.95 20.71
CA ALA A 59 -14.33 9.80 21.43
C ALA A 59 -14.84 11.23 21.64
N THR A 60 -15.93 11.56 20.95
CA THR A 60 -16.68 12.78 21.20
C THR A 60 -17.09 12.75 22.67
N GLN A 61 -16.42 13.57 23.48
CA GLN A 61 -16.93 14.01 24.78
C GLN A 61 -17.51 15.41 24.62
#